data_AF-A0A1F4TRD0-F1
#
_entry.id   AF-A0A1F4TRD0-F1
#
_cell.length_a   1.000
_cell.length_b   1.000
_cell.length_c   1.000
_cell.angle_alpha   90.00
_cell.angle_beta   90.00
_cell.angle_gamma   90.00
#
_symmetry.space_group_name_H-M   'P 1'
#
loop_
_entity.id
_entity.type
_entity.pdbx_description
1 polymer ?
#
loop_
_entity_poly.entity_id
_entity_poly.type
_entity_poly.pdbx_seq_one_letter_code
_entity_poly.pdbx_strand_id
1 'polypeptide(L)'
;MRRLFGRWFKRKRYDYQKNLALYTDTLLKSQPEAERFSRMIPYLLEKTMGLICASLAIFKPAAGNYSLHSTKADSNQSTIQADSLLVEELKKRKTELFLTEIHKAELEMEIRALEAVLVVPGFDKTEKPAALLNLGSRRSNEQFDRSDIAYLKKYANKIASLSAN
;
A
#
# COMPACT_ATOMS: atom_id res chain seq x y z
N MET A 1 -18.16 -29.99 -3.45
CA MET A 1 -16.76 -29.52 -3.39
C MET A 1 -16.53 -28.02 -3.08
N ARG A 2 -17.55 -27.17 -2.80
CA ARG A 2 -17.34 -25.72 -2.55
C ARG A 2 -16.84 -25.32 -1.14
N ARG A 3 -16.93 -26.19 -0.13
CA ARG A 3 -16.62 -25.82 1.29
C ARG A 3 -15.14 -25.95 1.70
N LEU A 4 -14.35 -26.76 0.99
CA LEU A 4 -12.94 -27.01 1.34
C LEU A 4 -12.02 -25.86 0.89
N PHE A 5 -12.25 -25.33 -0.31
CA PHE A 5 -11.50 -24.20 -0.86
C PHE A 5 -11.60 -22.95 0.02
N GLY A 6 -12.80 -22.55 0.44
CA GLY A 6 -13.01 -21.37 1.28
C GLY A 6 -12.31 -21.41 2.65
N ARG A 7 -12.16 -22.60 3.25
CA ARG A 7 -11.42 -22.77 4.52
C ARG A 7 -9.92 -22.60 4.34
N TRP A 8 -9.38 -23.08 3.23
CA TRP A 8 -7.95 -22.98 2.93
C TRP A 8 -7.53 -21.54 2.59
N PHE A 9 -8.37 -20.83 1.83
CA PHE A 9 -8.16 -19.40 1.54
C PHE A 9 -8.25 -18.52 2.79
N LYS A 10 -9.22 -18.78 3.68
CA LYS A 10 -9.33 -18.05 4.96
C LYS A 10 -8.11 -18.25 5.86
N ARG A 11 -7.51 -19.46 5.89
CA ARG A 11 -6.25 -19.72 6.61
C ARG A 11 -5.10 -18.89 6.06
N LYS A 12 -4.84 -18.98 4.74
CA LYS A 12 -3.78 -18.19 4.10
C LYS A 12 -3.96 -16.67 4.31
N ARG A 13 -5.20 -16.17 4.34
CA ARG A 13 -5.51 -14.76 4.64
C ARG A 13 -5.18 -14.36 6.08
N TYR A 14 -5.58 -15.18 7.05
CA TYR A 14 -5.24 -14.95 8.46
C TYR A 14 -3.73 -15.00 8.71
N ASP A 15 -3.02 -15.88 8.00
CA ASP A 15 -1.58 -16.05 8.14
C ASP A 15 -0.79 -14.83 7.66
N TYR A 16 -1.16 -14.20 6.52
CA TYR A 16 -0.44 -13.00 6.07
C TYR A 16 -0.64 -11.82 7.02
N GLN A 17 -1.87 -11.60 7.52
CA GLN A 17 -2.18 -10.50 8.43
C GLN A 17 -1.41 -10.64 9.75
N LYS A 18 -1.31 -11.86 10.26
CA LYS A 18 -0.52 -12.18 11.45
C LYS A 18 0.98 -11.95 11.20
N ASN A 19 1.50 -12.39 10.05
CA ASN A 19 2.90 -12.19 9.70
C ASN A 19 3.25 -10.70 9.56
N LEU A 20 2.44 -9.93 8.82
CA LEU A 20 2.64 -8.49 8.67
C LEU A 20 2.55 -7.77 10.03
N ALA A 21 1.61 -8.15 10.90
CA ALA A 21 1.52 -7.58 12.25
C ALA A 21 2.79 -7.83 13.06
N LEU A 22 3.30 -9.07 13.05
CA LEU A 22 4.53 -9.45 13.76
C LEU A 22 5.73 -8.60 13.33
N TYR A 23 5.99 -8.49 12.03
CA TYR A 23 7.10 -7.68 11.52
C TYR A 23 6.92 -6.21 11.89
N THR A 24 5.70 -5.71 11.81
CA THR A 24 5.43 -4.29 11.98
C THR A 24 5.47 -3.89 13.46
N ASP A 25 5.04 -4.75 14.39
CA ASP A 25 5.16 -4.47 15.83
C ASP A 25 6.59 -4.58 16.35
N THR A 26 7.40 -5.47 15.77
CA THR A 26 8.82 -5.61 16.14
C THR A 26 9.66 -4.48 15.56
N LEU A 27 9.43 -4.10 14.29
CA LEU A 27 10.31 -3.17 13.57
C LEU A 27 9.95 -1.70 13.82
N LEU A 28 8.69 -1.38 14.17
CA LEU A 28 8.29 0.00 14.46
C LEU A 28 8.64 0.48 15.88
N LYS A 29 9.16 -0.39 16.74
CA LYS A 29 9.66 0.00 18.07
C LYS A 29 11.05 0.65 18.00
N SER A 30 11.75 0.53 16.88
CA SER A 30 13.11 1.02 16.65
C SER A 30 13.10 2.28 15.75
N GLN A 31 12.90 3.47 16.30
CA GLN A 31 12.80 4.72 15.52
C GLN A 31 13.94 5.02 14.52
N PRO A 32 15.24 4.75 14.80
CA PRO A 32 16.30 5.04 13.82
C PRO A 32 16.27 4.16 12.57
N GLU A 33 15.35 3.18 12.47
CA GLU A 33 15.25 2.24 11.35
C GLU A 33 14.02 2.48 10.45
N ALA A 34 13.19 3.50 10.72
CA ALA A 34 11.93 3.71 10.01
C ALA A 34 12.09 3.81 8.48
N GLU A 35 13.15 4.47 7.99
CA GLU A 35 13.43 4.54 6.55
C GLU A 35 13.89 3.20 5.98
N ARG A 36 14.76 2.46 6.68
CA ARG A 36 15.14 1.10 6.27
C ARG A 36 13.94 0.17 6.23
N PHE A 37 13.04 0.30 7.20
CA PHE A 37 11.81 -0.48 7.28
C PHE A 37 10.84 -0.16 6.14
N SER A 38 10.71 1.12 5.77
CA SER A 38 9.88 1.52 4.63
C SER A 38 10.26 0.84 3.32
N ARG A 39 11.55 0.53 3.14
CA ARG A 39 12.06 -0.22 1.98
C ARG A 39 11.72 -1.71 2.04
N MET A 40 11.49 -2.27 3.22
CA MET A 40 11.11 -3.67 3.40
C MET A 40 9.61 -3.93 3.28
N ILE A 41 8.76 -2.95 3.59
CA ILE A 41 7.29 -3.09 3.54
C ILE A 41 6.80 -3.61 2.17
N PRO A 42 7.21 -3.05 1.02
CA PRO A 42 6.80 -3.57 -0.29
C PRO A 42 7.12 -5.05 -0.47
N TYR A 43 8.32 -5.47 -0.07
CA TYR A 43 8.76 -6.86 -0.16
C TYR A 43 7.89 -7.77 0.71
N LEU A 44 7.62 -7.37 1.94
CA LEU A 44 6.77 -8.13 2.86
C LEU A 44 5.34 -8.27 2.30
N LEU A 45 4.75 -7.19 1.78
CA LEU A 45 3.43 -7.23 1.16
C LEU A 45 3.42 -8.16 -0.06
N GLU A 46 4.42 -8.05 -0.95
CA GLU A 46 4.53 -8.89 -2.13
C GLU A 46 4.60 -10.38 -1.76
N LYS A 47 5.46 -10.75 -0.81
CA LYS A 47 5.63 -12.17 -0.43
C LYS A 47 4.44 -12.70 0.36
N THR A 48 3.93 -11.95 1.33
CA THR A 48 2.89 -12.44 2.25
C THR A 48 1.52 -12.50 1.57
N MET A 49 1.21 -11.56 0.68
CA MET A 49 -0.07 -11.53 -0.05
C MET A 49 0.00 -12.17 -1.44
N GLY A 50 1.19 -12.61 -1.87
CA GLY A 50 1.39 -13.22 -3.19
C GLY A 50 1.14 -12.25 -4.35
N LEU A 51 1.61 -11.01 -4.23
CA LEU A 51 1.43 -9.98 -5.26
C LEU A 51 2.48 -10.12 -6.37
N ILE A 52 2.16 -9.62 -7.56
CA ILE A 52 3.13 -9.48 -8.65
C ILE A 52 4.17 -8.42 -8.28
N CYS A 53 3.71 -7.29 -7.76
CA CYS A 53 4.53 -6.18 -7.28
C CYS A 53 3.78 -5.44 -6.16
N ALA A 54 4.55 -4.69 -5.38
CA ALA A 54 4.04 -3.73 -4.41
C ALA A 54 5.00 -2.55 -4.32
N SER A 55 4.46 -1.39 -3.97
CA SER A 55 5.25 -0.23 -3.59
C SER A 55 4.60 0.53 -2.45
N LEU A 56 5.43 1.31 -1.75
CA LEU A 56 5.04 2.19 -0.66
C LEU A 56 5.55 3.59 -0.98
N ALA A 57 4.67 4.58 -1.02
CA ALA A 57 5.05 5.99 -1.09
C ALA A 57 4.91 6.63 0.29
N ILE A 58 5.92 7.35 0.76
CA ILE A 58 5.87 8.08 2.04
C ILE A 58 6.07 9.57 1.77
N PHE A 59 5.18 10.41 2.29
CA PHE A 59 5.28 11.85 2.16
C PHE A 59 6.54 12.38 2.88
N LYS A 60 7.29 13.24 2.21
CA LYS A 60 8.49 13.91 2.72
C LYS A 60 8.19 15.42 2.80
N PRO A 61 7.78 15.95 3.97
CA PRO A 61 7.37 17.35 4.10
C PRO A 61 8.41 18.35 3.60
N ALA A 62 9.70 18.10 3.87
CA ALA A 62 10.79 18.97 3.43
C ALA A 62 10.95 19.03 1.91
N ALA A 63 10.59 17.97 1.19
CA ALA A 63 10.72 17.89 -0.27
C ALA A 63 9.39 18.17 -1.00
N GLY A 64 8.27 18.24 -0.28
CA GLY A 64 6.95 18.45 -0.88
C GLY A 64 6.47 17.31 -1.79
N ASN A 65 7.05 16.12 -1.69
CA ASN A 65 6.75 14.98 -2.54
C ASN A 65 6.70 13.68 -1.72
N TYR A 66 6.26 12.59 -2.36
CA TYR A 66 6.35 11.25 -1.80
C TYR A 66 7.57 10.52 -2.33
N SER A 67 8.36 9.94 -1.43
CA SER A 67 9.43 9.00 -1.77
C SER A 67 8.83 7.61 -2.00
N LEU A 68 9.06 7.03 -3.18
CA LEU A 68 8.56 5.70 -3.54
C LEU A 68 9.60 4.61 -3.25
N HIS A 69 9.15 3.54 -2.60
CA HIS A 69 9.91 2.32 -2.38
C HIS A 69 9.17 1.16 -3.05
N SER A 70 9.81 0.48 -4.00
CA SER A 70 9.19 -0.58 -4.82
C SER A 70 9.97 -1.88 -4.71
N THR A 71 9.31 -3.02 -4.92
CA THR A 71 10.00 -4.32 -5.05
C THR A 71 10.67 -4.51 -6.41
N LYS A 72 10.27 -3.74 -7.43
CA LYS A 72 10.93 -3.75 -8.74
C LYS A 72 12.01 -2.69 -8.80
N ALA A 73 13.24 -3.13 -9.10
CA ALA A 73 14.40 -2.26 -9.26
C ALA A 73 14.25 -1.27 -10.43
N ASP A 74 13.46 -1.65 -11.45
CA ASP A 74 13.26 -0.86 -12.68
C ASP A 74 11.98 0.00 -12.66
N SER A 75 11.40 0.28 -11.48
CA SER A 75 10.31 1.26 -11.45
C SER A 75 10.88 2.62 -11.86
N ASN A 76 10.57 3.09 -13.06
CA ASN A 76 11.00 4.38 -13.61
C ASN A 76 10.61 5.59 -12.73
N GLN A 77 9.76 5.36 -11.73
CA GLN A 77 9.25 6.37 -10.83
C GLN A 77 9.84 6.17 -9.43
N SER A 78 10.62 7.14 -8.96
CA SER A 78 11.18 7.18 -7.60
C SER A 78 10.39 8.11 -6.67
N THR A 79 9.54 8.97 -7.23
CA THR A 79 8.76 9.96 -6.49
C THR A 79 7.36 10.15 -7.06
N ILE A 80 6.44 10.61 -6.20
CA ILE A 80 5.09 11.06 -6.59
C ILE A 80 4.93 12.50 -6.11
N GLN A 81 4.48 13.41 -6.97
CA GLN A 81 4.26 14.80 -6.58
C GLN A 81 3.02 14.94 -5.69
N ALA A 82 3.05 15.85 -4.72
CA ALA A 82 1.96 16.00 -3.75
C ALA A 82 0.69 16.67 -4.31
N ASP A 83 0.79 17.25 -5.50
CA ASP A 83 -0.26 17.82 -6.32
C ASP A 83 -0.67 16.91 -7.50
N SER A 84 -0.17 15.66 -7.55
CA SER A 84 -0.56 14.68 -8.56
C SER A 84 -2.06 14.37 -8.50
N LEU A 85 -2.62 13.95 -9.64
CA LEU A 85 -4.05 13.63 -9.75
C LEU A 85 -4.45 12.50 -8.81
N LEU A 86 -3.56 11.52 -8.63
CA LEU A 86 -3.73 10.45 -7.66
C LEU A 86 -3.89 10.98 -6.24
N VAL A 87 -2.98 11.85 -5.80
CA VAL A 87 -2.99 12.38 -4.43
C VAL A 87 -4.22 13.26 -4.20
N GLU A 88 -4.60 14.09 -5.17
CA GLU A 88 -5.81 14.91 -5.09
C GLU A 88 -7.09 14.06 -5.03
N GLU A 89 -7.20 13.01 -5.84
CA GLU A 89 -8.35 12.11 -5.79
C GLU A 89 -8.42 11.35 -4.46
N LEU A 90 -7.28 10.92 -3.90
CA LEU A 90 -7.22 10.28 -2.59
C LEU A 90 -7.60 11.23 -1.44
N LYS A 91 -7.16 12.50 -1.49
CA LYS A 91 -7.61 13.54 -0.55
C LYS A 91 -9.12 13.73 -0.60
N LYS A 92 -9.70 13.74 -1.81
CA LYS A 92 -11.14 13.91 -2.03
C LYS A 92 -11.96 12.74 -1.52
N ARG A 93 -11.56 11.50 -1.86
CA ARG A 93 -12.36 10.30 -1.52
C ARG A 93 -12.12 9.80 -0.10
N LYS A 94 -10.95 10.09 0.48
CA LYS A 94 -10.51 9.56 1.79
C LYS A 94 -10.58 8.03 1.90
N THR A 95 -10.49 7.34 0.76
CA THR A 95 -10.65 5.88 0.66
C THR A 95 -9.72 5.33 -0.42
N GLU A 96 -9.56 4.01 -0.43
CA GLU A 96 -8.84 3.24 -1.44
C GLU A 96 -9.37 3.47 -2.86
N LEU A 97 -8.48 3.32 -3.83
CA LEU A 97 -8.80 3.38 -5.25
C LEU A 97 -8.50 2.05 -5.91
N PHE A 98 -9.50 1.48 -6.57
CA PHE A 98 -9.32 0.36 -7.48
C PHE A 98 -9.12 0.89 -8.90
N LEU A 99 -8.13 0.37 -9.61
CA LEU A 99 -7.86 0.73 -11.01
C LEU A 99 -9.11 0.53 -11.89
N THR A 100 -9.91 -0.49 -11.59
CA THR A 100 -11.16 -0.82 -12.31
C THR A 100 -12.29 0.21 -12.12
N GLU A 101 -12.18 1.08 -11.12
CA GLU A 101 -13.19 2.11 -10.80
C GLU A 101 -12.79 3.50 -11.34
N ILE A 102 -11.68 3.59 -12.08
CA ILE A 102 -11.16 4.84 -12.62
C ILE A 102 -11.65 5.02 -14.04
N HIS A 103 -12.26 6.18 -14.30
CA HIS A 103 -12.75 6.58 -15.62
C HIS A 103 -12.00 7.76 -16.23
N LYS A 104 -11.07 8.37 -15.47
CA LYS A 104 -10.21 9.46 -15.93
C LYS A 104 -8.89 8.87 -16.42
N ALA A 105 -8.58 9.04 -17.71
CA ALA A 105 -7.43 8.40 -18.34
C ALA A 105 -6.10 8.80 -17.68
N GLU A 106 -5.95 10.07 -17.29
CA GLU A 106 -4.73 10.60 -16.68
C GLU A 106 -4.48 10.00 -15.30
N LEU A 107 -5.54 9.87 -14.49
CA LEU A 107 -5.46 9.20 -13.19
C LEU A 107 -5.17 7.70 -13.36
N GLU A 108 -5.77 7.06 -14.36
CA GLU A 108 -5.49 5.66 -14.68
C GLU A 108 -4.02 5.47 -15.04
N MET A 109 -3.42 6.38 -15.82
CA MET A 109 -2.00 6.36 -16.18
C MET A 109 -1.10 6.49 -14.95
N GLU A 110 -1.39 7.39 -14.01
CA GLU A 110 -0.61 7.51 -12.77
C GLU A 110 -0.65 6.22 -11.94
N ILE A 111 -1.82 5.58 -11.80
CA ILE A 111 -1.95 4.33 -11.06
C ILE A 111 -1.22 3.18 -11.77
N ARG A 112 -1.28 3.12 -13.10
CA ARG A 112 -0.57 2.12 -13.90
C ARG A 112 0.95 2.31 -13.87
N ALA A 113 1.45 3.54 -13.79
CA ALA A 113 2.88 3.83 -13.64
C ALA A 113 3.45 3.25 -12.33
N LEU A 114 2.61 3.15 -11.30
CA LEU A 114 2.93 2.48 -10.03
C LEU A 114 2.72 0.96 -10.07
N GLU A 115 2.34 0.42 -11.23
CA GLU A 115 1.93 -0.98 -11.46
C GLU A 115 0.84 -1.47 -10.49
N ALA A 116 0.00 -0.56 -10.01
CA ALA A 116 -0.99 -0.87 -9.00
C ALA A 116 -2.36 -1.19 -9.62
N VAL A 117 -3.08 -2.11 -8.98
CA VAL A 117 -4.51 -2.32 -9.21
C VAL A 117 -5.36 -1.84 -8.03
N LEU A 118 -4.72 -1.63 -6.88
CA LEU A 118 -5.31 -1.10 -5.65
C LEU A 118 -4.32 -0.13 -5.02
N VAL A 119 -4.76 1.11 -4.75
CA VAL A 119 -4.02 2.10 -3.97
C VAL A 119 -4.76 2.34 -2.65
N VAL A 120 -4.08 2.11 -1.52
CA VAL A 120 -4.65 2.32 -0.18
C VAL A 120 -3.93 3.48 0.51
N PRO A 121 -4.62 4.61 0.75
CA PRO A 121 -4.04 5.74 1.44
C PRO A 121 -3.99 5.50 2.96
N GLY A 122 -2.91 5.97 3.58
CA GLY A 122 -2.76 6.15 5.02
C GLY A 122 -2.73 7.64 5.34
N PHE A 123 -3.57 8.06 6.28
CA PHE A 123 -3.70 9.47 6.65
C PHE A 123 -2.95 9.77 7.95
N ASP A 124 -2.33 10.95 8.00
CA ASP A 124 -1.76 11.49 9.24
C ASP A 124 -2.85 12.11 10.14
N LYS A 125 -2.43 12.68 11.28
CA LYS A 125 -3.33 13.34 12.24
C LYS A 125 -4.01 14.59 11.67
N THR A 126 -3.51 15.15 10.57
CA THR A 126 -4.08 16.31 9.87
C THR A 126 -5.00 15.90 8.72
N GLU A 127 -5.34 14.61 8.63
CA GLU A 127 -6.11 14.01 7.54
C GLU A 127 -5.49 14.18 6.15
N LYS A 128 -4.16 14.35 6.07
CA LYS A 128 -3.44 14.37 4.79
C LYS A 128 -2.91 12.96 4.50
N PRO A 129 -2.97 12.48 3.24
CA PRO A 129 -2.31 11.23 2.88
C PRO A 129 -0.82 11.35 3.15
N ALA A 130 -0.29 10.59 4.11
CA ALA A 130 1.13 10.59 4.45
C ALA A 130 1.83 9.28 4.04
N ALA A 131 1.05 8.24 3.74
CA ALA A 131 1.55 6.99 3.17
C ALA A 131 0.60 6.47 2.09
N LEU A 132 1.13 5.88 1.03
CA LEU A 132 0.35 5.26 -0.06
C LEU A 132 0.85 3.83 -0.27
N LEU A 133 -0.01 2.84 -0.04
CA LEU A 133 0.27 1.44 -0.41
C LEU A 133 -0.24 1.20 -1.81
N ASN A 134 0.65 0.94 -2.76
CA ASN A 134 0.29 0.65 -4.14
C ASN A 134 0.51 -0.83 -4.39
N LEU A 135 -0.57 -1.57 -4.64
CA LEU A 135 -0.58 -3.02 -4.69
C LEU A 135 -0.91 -3.49 -6.10
N GLY A 136 -0.01 -4.27 -6.69
CA GLY A 136 -0.26 -4.97 -7.95
C GLY A 136 -1.23 -6.14 -7.77
N SER A 137 -1.57 -6.80 -8.88
CA SER A 137 -2.44 -7.98 -8.85
C SER A 137 -1.84 -9.12 -8.05
N ARG A 138 -2.69 -9.97 -7.47
CA ARG A 138 -2.25 -11.26 -6.90
C ARG A 138 -1.84 -12.21 -8.01
N ARG A 139 -0.78 -12.97 -7.80
CA ARG A 139 -0.34 -14.06 -8.70
C ARG A 139 -1.42 -15.15 -8.88
N SER A 140 -2.31 -15.29 -7.90
CA SER A 140 -3.47 -16.20 -7.99
C SER A 140 -4.65 -15.63 -8.77
N ASN A 141 -4.58 -14.39 -9.27
CA ASN A 141 -5.69 -13.63 -9.88
C ASN A 141 -6.90 -13.41 -8.94
N GLU A 142 -6.76 -13.69 -7.64
CA GLU A 142 -7.79 -13.34 -6.67
C GLU A 142 -7.89 -11.82 -6.51
N GLN A 143 -9.13 -11.32 -6.45
CA GLN A 143 -9.40 -9.93 -6.09
C GLN A 143 -9.19 -9.69 -4.59
N PHE A 144 -8.87 -8.44 -4.23
CA PHE A 144 -8.83 -8.00 -2.83
C PHE A 144 -10.25 -7.95 -2.26
N ASP A 145 -10.47 -8.57 -1.12
CA ASP A 145 -11.76 -8.55 -0.46
C ASP A 145 -11.87 -7.43 0.60
N ARG A 146 -13.07 -7.27 1.18
CA ARG A 146 -13.31 -6.27 2.24
C ARG A 146 -12.43 -6.45 3.47
N SER A 147 -12.08 -7.69 3.81
CA SER A 147 -11.22 -7.97 4.97
C SER A 147 -9.78 -7.56 4.69
N ASP A 148 -9.30 -7.80 3.46
CA ASP A 148 -7.98 -7.36 3.00
C ASP A 148 -7.89 -5.83 3.03
N ILE A 149 -8.87 -5.16 2.44
CA ILE A 149 -8.96 -3.68 2.43
C ILE A 149 -8.97 -3.12 3.86
N ALA A 150 -9.81 -3.66 4.74
CA ALA A 150 -9.90 -3.18 6.12
C ALA A 150 -8.57 -3.34 6.88
N TYR A 151 -7.85 -4.43 6.66
CA TYR A 151 -6.52 -4.63 7.25
C TYR A 151 -5.51 -3.64 6.65
N LEU A 152 -5.45 -3.53 5.32
CA LEU A 152 -4.52 -2.64 4.62
C LEU A 152 -4.73 -1.17 4.98
N LYS A 153 -5.97 -0.73 5.21
CA LYS A 153 -6.27 0.62 5.71
C LYS A 153 -5.65 0.87 7.08
N LYS A 154 -5.86 -0.06 8.02
CA LYS A 154 -5.24 0.03 9.36
C LYS A 154 -3.72 0.05 9.25
N TYR A 155 -3.18 -0.78 8.36
CA TYR A 155 -1.75 -0.87 8.09
C TYR A 155 -1.18 0.45 7.54
N ALA A 156 -1.80 1.01 6.50
CA ALA A 156 -1.40 2.27 5.88
C ALA A 156 -1.46 3.43 6.89
N ASN A 157 -2.52 3.52 7.69
CA ASN A 157 -2.64 4.55 8.74
C ASN A 157 -1.56 4.42 9.81
N LYS A 158 -1.18 3.19 10.19
CA LYS A 158 -0.08 2.97 11.12
C LYS A 158 1.24 3.50 10.55
N ILE A 159 1.54 3.21 9.28
CA ILE A 159 2.73 3.72 8.58
C ILE A 159 2.71 5.25 8.53
N ALA A 160 1.58 5.84 8.15
CA ALA A 160 1.38 7.29 8.08
C ALA A 160 1.65 7.97 9.43
N SER A 161 1.14 7.41 10.53
CA SER A 161 1.32 7.96 11.88
C SER A 161 2.77 8.02 12.36
N LEU A 162 3.65 7.22 11.75
CA LEU A 162 5.06 7.12 12.12
C LEU A 162 5.94 7.98 11.24
N SER A 163 5.45 8.33 10.05
CA SER A 163 6.15 9.20 9.11
C SER A 163 5.96 10.70 9.42
N ALA A 164 5.05 11.02 10.35
CA ALA A 164 4.68 12.37 10.74
C ALA A 164 5.41 12.90 11.99
N ASN A 165 6.31 12.11 12.58
CA ASN A 165 7.22 12.53 13.67
C ASN A 165 8.62 12.74 13.10
#